data_AF-A0A5R2N180-F1
#
_entry.id   AF-A0A5R2N180-F1
#
_cell.length_a   1.000
_cell.length_b   1.000
_cell.length_c   1.000
_cell.angle_alpha   90.00
_cell.angle_beta   90.00
_cell.angle_gamma   90.00
#
_symmetry.space_group_name_H-M   'P 1'
#
loop_
_entity.id
_entity.type
_entity.pdbx_description
1 polymer ?
#
loop_
_entity_poly.entity_id
_entity_poly.type
_entity_poly.pdbx_seq_one_letter_code
_entity_poly.pdbx_strand_id
1 'polypeptide(L)' 'TAMTRAVSETYQRRIDHEGLTLIRRLGRPEDVGRVMATLATGDLPYTTGHVIAVDAGMLVPRF' A
#
# COMPACT_ATOMS: atom_id res chain seq x y z
N THR A 1 -1.94 -10.84 -5.56
CA THR A 1 -0.86 -11.58 -6.27
C THR A 1 -0.98 -13.06 -5.95
N ALA A 2 -0.09 -13.93 -6.44
CA ALA A 2 -0.11 -15.36 -6.08
C ALA A 2 0.02 -15.58 -4.56
N MET A 3 0.90 -14.81 -3.90
CA MET A 3 1.13 -14.85 -2.44
C MET A 3 -0.13 -14.57 -1.61
N THR A 4 -1.00 -13.67 -2.08
CA THR A 4 -2.21 -13.27 -1.35
C THR A 4 -3.48 -13.94 -1.86
N ARG A 5 -3.39 -14.85 -2.84
CA ARG A 5 -4.55 -15.39 -3.56
C ARG A 5 -5.57 -16.03 -2.60
N ALA A 6 -5.10 -16.89 -1.69
CA ALA A 6 -5.96 -17.62 -0.75
C ALA A 6 -6.73 -16.71 0.23
N VAL A 7 -6.28 -15.46 0.43
CA VAL A 7 -6.82 -14.53 1.43
C VAL A 7 -7.40 -13.26 0.78
N SER A 8 -7.40 -13.17 -0.55
CA SER A 8 -7.76 -11.94 -1.28
C SER A 8 -9.21 -11.52 -1.00
N GLU A 9 -10.15 -12.47 -0.98
CA GLU A 9 -11.55 -12.21 -0.67
C GLU A 9 -11.74 -11.71 0.78
N THR A 10 -11.04 -12.32 1.73
CA THR A 10 -11.04 -11.88 3.13
C THR A 10 -10.56 -10.44 3.25
N TYR A 11 -9.45 -10.09 2.60
CA TYR A 11 -8.96 -8.71 2.63
C TYR A 11 -9.93 -7.73 1.96
N GLN A 12 -10.51 -8.10 0.80
CA GLN A 12 -11.47 -7.26 0.11
C GLN A 12 -12.69 -6.97 1.00
N ARG A 13 -13.27 -7.99 1.64
CA ARG A 13 -14.38 -7.82 2.59
C ARG A 13 -14.02 -6.85 3.73
N ARG A 14 -12.82 -6.97 4.30
CA ARG A 14 -12.37 -6.10 5.40
C ARG A 14 -12.13 -4.66 4.93
N ILE A 15 -11.67 -4.46 3.70
CA ILE A 15 -11.51 -3.14 3.11
C ILE A 15 -12.88 -2.48 2.91
N ASP A 16 -13.85 -3.22 2.39
CA ASP A 16 -15.17 -2.68 2.04
C ASP A 16 -16.04 -2.40 3.28
N HIS A 17 -15.94 -3.23 4.31
CA HIS A 17 -16.86 -3.20 5.46
C HIS A 17 -16.22 -2.79 6.78
N GLU A 18 -14.95 -3.12 7.01
CA GLU A 18 -14.25 -2.86 8.27
C GLU A 18 -13.33 -1.62 8.18
N GLY A 19 -13.25 -1.00 7.00
CA GLY A 19 -12.40 0.17 6.77
C GLY A 19 -10.92 -0.14 6.93
N LEU A 20 -10.47 -1.37 6.64
CA LEU A 20 -9.08 -1.80 6.85
C LEU A 20 -8.05 -0.80 6.29
N THR A 21 -8.29 -0.26 5.09
CA THR A 21 -7.49 0.78 4.45
C THR A 21 -8.29 2.08 4.33
N LEU A 22 -7.61 3.23 4.33
CA LEU A 22 -8.25 4.54 4.11
C LEU A 22 -8.66 4.70 2.64
N ILE A 23 -7.84 4.21 1.71
CA ILE A 23 -8.22 4.07 0.31
C ILE A 23 -8.87 2.70 0.13
N ARG A 24 -10.16 2.67 -0.21
CA ARG A 24 -10.99 1.44 -0.27
C ARG A 24 -10.72 0.59 -1.51
N ARG A 25 -9.51 0.05 -1.63
CA ARG A 25 -9.16 -0.96 -2.63
C ARG A 25 -7.99 -1.81 -2.18
N LEU A 26 -7.91 -3.03 -2.71
CA LEU A 26 -6.67 -3.79 -2.67
C LEU A 26 -5.56 -3.07 -3.46
N GLY A 27 -4.36 -3.07 -2.88
CA GLY A 27 -3.15 -2.61 -3.56
C GLY A 27 -2.83 -3.51 -4.76
N ARG A 28 -2.25 -2.90 -5.79
CA ARG A 28 -1.74 -3.62 -6.97
C ARG A 28 -0.21 -3.57 -6.99
N PRO A 29 0.48 -4.55 -7.59
CA PRO A 29 1.95 -4.53 -7.69
C PRO A 29 2.49 -3.24 -8.31
N GLU A 30 1.75 -2.63 -9.24
CA GLU A 30 2.12 -1.40 -9.93
C GLU A 30 2.17 -0.19 -8.99
N ASP A 31 1.42 -0.20 -7.88
CA ASP A 31 1.48 0.87 -6.88
C ASP A 31 2.86 0.92 -6.22
N VAL A 32 3.37 -0.25 -5.80
CA VAL A 32 4.71 -0.39 -5.22
C VAL A 32 5.77 -0.13 -6.28
N GLY A 33 5.58 -0.67 -7.48
CA GLY A 33 6.51 -0.49 -8.60
C GLY A 33 6.73 0.98 -8.96
N ARG A 34 5.66 1.78 -8.98
CA ARG A 34 5.75 3.22 -9.24
C ARG A 34 6.54 3.94 -8.15
N VAL A 35 6.28 3.65 -6.87
CA VAL A 35 7.01 4.25 -5.75
C VAL A 35 8.51 3.91 -5.85
N MET A 36 8.85 2.66 -6.12
CA MET A 36 10.25 2.25 -6.27
C MET A 36 10.93 2.91 -7.48
N ALA A 37 10.22 3.05 -8.60
CA ALA A 37 10.73 3.76 -9.77
C ALA A 37 11.05 5.23 -9.43
N THR A 38 10.11 5.95 -8.80
CA THR A 38 10.30 7.34 -8.34
C THR A 38 11.50 7.50 -7.40
N LEU A 39 11.71 6.54 -6.48
CA LEU A 39 12.87 6.56 -5.59
C LEU A 39 14.17 6.32 -6.36
N ALA A 40 14.18 5.34 -7.28
CA ALA A 40 15.35 4.98 -8.05
C ALA A 40 15.76 6.04 -9.09
N THR A 41 14.80 6.81 -9.61
CA THR A 41 15.05 7.93 -10.54
C THR A 41 15.50 9.21 -9.85
N GLY A 42 15.43 9.28 -8.52
CA GLY A 42 15.82 10.48 -7.76
C GLY A 42 14.76 11.58 -7.77
N ASP A 43 13.50 11.26 -8.10
CA ASP A 43 12.40 12.22 -8.16
C ASP A 43 11.93 12.71 -6.76
N LEU A 44 12.53 12.18 -5.70
CA LEU A 44 12.35 12.62 -4.32
C LEU A 44 13.73 13.03 -3.73
N PRO A 45 14.25 14.23 -4.05
CA PRO A 45 15.55 14.65 -3.55
C PRO A 45 15.51 14.96 -2.05
N TYR A 46 16.65 14.76 -1.37
CA TYR A 46 16.85 15.09 0.05
C TYR A 46 16.01 14.26 1.05
N THR A 47 15.42 13.13 0.64
CA THR A 47 14.59 12.26 1.49
C THR A 47 15.30 10.96 1.94
N THR A 48 16.62 10.88 1.84
CA THR A 48 17.38 9.68 2.26
C THR A 48 17.07 9.28 3.71
N GLY A 49 16.95 7.97 3.96
CA GLY A 49 16.68 7.41 5.29
C GLY A 49 15.20 7.36 5.69
N HIS A 50 14.30 7.85 4.86
CA HIS A 50 12.86 7.79 5.14
C HIS A 50 12.23 6.45 4.73
N VAL A 51 11.27 6.00 5.54
CA VAL A 51 10.43 4.85 5.24
C VAL A 51 9.12 5.33 4.62
N ILE A 52 8.75 4.79 3.46
CA ILE A 52 7.50 5.11 2.76
C ILE A 52 6.57 3.90 2.84
N ALA A 53 5.43 4.06 3.52
CA ALA A 53 4.40 3.03 3.60
C ALA A 53 3.50 3.05 2.35
N VAL A 54 3.50 1.95 1.59
CA VAL A 54 2.65 1.76 0.40
C VAL A 54 1.49 0.83 0.75
N ASP A 55 0.60 1.29 1.62
CA ASP A 55 -0.37 0.44 2.32
C ASP A 55 -1.80 0.99 2.31
N ALA A 56 -2.07 2.04 1.52
CA ALA A 56 -3.36 2.73 1.49
C ALA A 56 -3.86 3.23 2.86
N GLY A 57 -2.93 3.54 3.79
CA GLY A 57 -3.26 4.05 5.13
C GLY A 57 -3.66 2.96 6.13
N MET A 58 -3.23 1.72 5.89
CA MET A 58 -3.48 0.60 6.80
C MET A 58 -2.75 0.78 8.15
N LEU A 59 -1.53 1.32 8.13
CA LEU A 59 -0.70 1.53 9.32
C LEU A 59 -0.96 2.87 10.02
N VAL A 60 -1.82 3.73 9.46
CA VAL A 60 -2.18 5.02 10.08
C VAL A 60 -2.97 4.73 11.36
N PRO A 61 -2.49 5.14 12.55
CA PRO A 61 -3.21 4.94 13.80
C PRO A 61 -4.56 5.65 13.76
N ARG A 62 -5.60 4.94 14.21
CA ARG A 62 -6.95 5.47 14.38
C ARG A 62 -7.36 5.13 15.81
N PHE A 63 -7.88 6.12 16.51
CA PHE A 63 -8.15 6.12 17.95
C PHE A 63 -9.00 4.94 18.40
#